data_AF-A0A4Y7UGN2-F1
#
_entry.id   AF-A0A4Y7UGN2-F1
#
_cell.length_a   1.000
_cell.length_b   1.000
_cell.length_c   1.000
_cell.angle_alpha   90.00
_cell.angle_beta   90.00
_cell.angle_gamma   90.00
#
_symmetry.space_group_name_H-M   'P 1'
#
loop_
_entity.id
_entity.type
_entity.pdbx_description
1 polymer ?
#
loop_
_entity_poly.entity_id
_entity_poly.type
_entity_poly.pdbx_seq_one_letter_code
_entity_poly.pdbx_strand_id
1 'polypeptide(L)'
;MIKLKKVIIIGVAILSSSCNKKDEVVKPKKEHNTNKRDLVLHYHENYFKKLRKEMDKIEISLYKIKDTDSQDTTKLVRIDRILDVKKIKEFDSLFDSTRNGGYCCCPQTHYIIDLFKQKKRLKRFNVDTLRVKDKAFIFDTSYQTSYIIPLNVWNNFISDSRVNANNHLH
;
A
#
# COMPACT_ATOMS: atom_id res chain seq x y z
N MET A 1 81.99 18.85 1.88
CA MET A 1 82.70 17.99 0.91
C MET A 1 82.19 16.57 1.10
N ILE A 2 81.81 15.82 0.04
CA ILE A 2 81.32 14.41 0.11
C ILE A 2 79.93 14.25 0.81
N LYS A 3 79.04 13.31 0.45
CA LYS A 3 78.49 12.89 -0.87
C LYS A 3 77.15 12.18 -0.60
N LEU A 4 76.22 12.34 -1.54
CA LEU A 4 75.01 11.56 -1.82
C LEU A 4 74.99 10.08 -1.33
N LYS A 5 73.84 9.61 -0.82
CA LYS A 5 73.18 8.38 -1.33
C LYS A 5 71.69 8.28 -0.93
N LYS A 6 70.86 7.89 -1.90
CA LYS A 6 69.44 7.50 -1.72
C LYS A 6 69.35 6.06 -1.20
N VAL A 7 68.20 5.67 -0.64
CA VAL A 7 67.38 4.50 -1.05
C VAL A 7 66.04 4.53 -0.29
N ILE A 8 64.96 4.13 -0.95
CA ILE A 8 63.61 3.97 -0.40
C ILE A 8 63.38 2.48 -0.15
N ILE A 9 62.78 2.11 0.99
CA ILE A 9 62.03 0.85 1.12
C ILE A 9 60.70 1.14 1.84
N ILE A 10 59.60 0.71 1.22
CA ILE A 10 58.25 0.74 1.77
C ILE A 10 58.03 -0.57 2.54
N GLY A 11 57.47 -0.50 3.75
CA GLY A 11 57.10 -1.67 4.54
C GLY A 11 55.86 -1.35 5.37
N VAL A 12 54.70 -1.79 4.90
CA VAL A 12 53.42 -1.68 5.62
C VAL A 12 53.20 -2.95 6.44
N ALA A 13 52.62 -2.79 7.64
CA ALA A 13 51.45 -3.56 8.12
C ALA A 13 51.56 -4.25 9.51
N ILE A 14 50.44 -4.13 10.22
CA ILE A 14 49.88 -4.99 11.30
C ILE A 14 50.61 -5.11 12.64
N LEU A 15 50.18 -4.25 13.58
CA LEU A 15 49.93 -4.58 14.99
C LEU A 15 48.66 -3.81 15.40
N SER A 16 47.74 -4.28 16.25
CA SER A 16 47.46 -5.61 16.82
C SER A 16 46.15 -5.53 17.63
N SER A 17 45.46 -6.66 17.82
CA SER A 17 44.63 -7.02 19.00
C SER A 17 43.83 -5.91 19.73
N SER A 18 42.50 -5.91 19.68
CA SER A 18 41.65 -6.74 20.57
C SER A 18 42.12 -6.78 22.05
N CYS A 19 41.49 -5.97 22.91
CA CYS A 19 40.88 -6.43 24.16
C CYS A 19 40.07 -5.32 24.88
N ASN A 20 38.91 -5.70 25.44
CA ASN A 20 38.18 -4.94 26.48
C ASN A 20 39.13 -4.62 27.66
N LYS A 21 39.05 -3.51 28.40
CA LYS A 21 37.90 -2.70 28.90
C LYS A 21 38.43 -1.27 29.24
N LYS A 22 37.78 -0.32 29.95
CA LYS A 22 36.61 -0.31 30.84
C LYS A 22 35.96 1.09 30.89
N ASP A 23 34.66 1.13 31.23
CA ASP A 23 33.84 2.19 31.85
C ASP A 23 34.27 3.68 31.81
N GLU A 24 33.57 4.47 30.98
CA GLU A 24 33.14 5.83 31.34
C GLU A 24 31.62 5.96 31.20
N VAL A 25 30.98 6.57 32.20
CA VAL A 25 29.51 6.68 32.29
C VAL A 25 29.01 7.88 31.49
N VAL A 26 28.69 7.65 30.21
CA VAL A 26 27.91 8.62 29.41
C VAL A 26 26.42 8.31 29.57
N LYS A 27 25.69 9.25 30.19
CA LYS A 27 24.24 9.15 30.40
C LYS A 27 23.51 8.90 29.06
N PRO A 28 22.46 8.08 29.03
CA PRO A 28 21.79 7.75 27.78
C PRO A 28 21.16 9.00 27.17
N LYS A 29 21.61 9.38 25.97
CA LYS A 29 20.72 10.08 25.06
C LYS A 29 19.52 9.14 24.85
N LYS A 30 18.31 9.60 25.17
CA LYS A 30 17.08 8.91 24.77
C LYS A 30 17.03 8.93 23.24
N GLU A 31 17.60 7.90 22.64
CA GLU A 31 17.48 7.65 21.21
C GLU A 31 16.03 7.25 20.97
N HIS A 32 15.20 8.24 20.62
CA HIS A 32 13.80 8.04 20.29
C HIS A 32 13.74 7.39 18.90
N ASN A 33 14.12 6.10 18.85
CA ASN A 33 14.17 5.27 17.66
C ASN A 33 12.74 4.87 17.26
N THR A 34 11.95 5.90 17.00
CA THR A 34 10.61 5.85 16.41
C THR A 34 10.83 5.33 15.00
N ASN A 35 10.57 4.03 14.80
CA ASN A 35 11.00 3.32 13.62
C ASN A 35 10.45 4.03 12.38
N LYS A 36 11.30 4.29 11.38
CA LYS A 36 10.91 4.99 10.14
C LYS A 36 9.71 4.32 9.46
N ARG A 37 9.53 3.00 9.68
CA ARG A 37 8.35 2.23 9.25
C ARG A 37 7.05 2.68 9.94
N ASP A 38 7.07 2.92 11.24
CA ASP A 38 5.90 3.28 12.04
C ASP A 38 5.38 4.68 11.64
N LEU A 39 6.30 5.62 11.42
CA LEU A 39 5.98 6.97 10.91
C LEU A 39 5.33 6.93 9.51
N VAL A 40 5.83 6.06 8.62
CA VAL A 40 5.25 5.86 7.28
C VAL A 40 3.88 5.18 7.37
N LEU A 41 3.74 4.13 8.17
CA LEU A 41 2.47 3.43 8.40
C LEU A 41 1.40 4.39 8.93
N HIS A 42 1.73 5.19 9.94
CA HIS A 42 0.83 6.15 10.58
C HIS A 42 0.45 7.32 9.66
N TYR A 43 1.39 7.82 8.84
CA TYR A 43 1.09 8.81 7.80
C TYR A 43 0.05 8.28 6.81
N HIS A 44 0.25 7.07 6.29
CA HIS A 44 -0.69 6.46 5.35
C HIS A 44 -2.06 6.17 5.97
N GLU A 45 -2.12 5.74 7.24
CA GLU A 45 -3.37 5.52 7.97
C GLU A 45 -4.18 6.81 8.13
N ASN A 46 -3.56 7.85 8.69
CA ASN A 46 -4.22 9.13 8.94
C ASN A 46 -4.62 9.83 7.62
N TYR A 47 -3.74 9.81 6.62
CA TYR A 47 -4.01 10.40 5.31
C TYR A 47 -5.15 9.67 4.59
N PHE A 48 -5.14 8.34 4.56
CA PHE A 48 -6.20 7.60 3.89
C PHE A 48 -7.54 7.70 4.62
N LYS A 49 -7.55 7.63 5.97
CA LYS A 49 -8.75 7.86 6.77
C LYS A 49 -9.33 9.27 6.56
N LYS A 50 -8.49 10.28 6.31
CA LYS A 50 -8.92 11.61 5.88
C LYS A 50 -9.56 11.59 4.49
N LEU A 51 -8.92 10.98 3.49
CA LEU A 51 -9.48 10.87 2.13
C LEU A 51 -10.84 10.17 2.11
N ARG A 52 -11.02 9.09 2.87
CA ARG A 52 -12.32 8.38 2.96
C ARG A 52 -13.42 9.27 3.55
N LYS A 53 -13.11 10.16 4.50
CA LYS A 53 -14.06 11.13 5.07
C LYS A 53 -14.42 12.27 4.12
N GLU A 54 -13.56 12.58 3.15
CA GLU A 54 -13.76 13.68 2.21
C GLU A 54 -14.55 13.27 0.96
N MET A 55 -14.52 11.98 0.58
CA MET A 55 -15.13 11.48 -0.65
C MET A 55 -16.67 11.65 -0.68
N ASP A 56 -17.21 11.87 -1.88
CA ASP A 56 -18.66 11.94 -2.14
C ASP A 56 -19.12 11.09 -3.33
N LYS A 57 -18.19 10.41 -4.02
CA LYS A 57 -18.49 9.44 -5.06
C LYS A 57 -17.42 8.35 -5.11
N ILE A 58 -17.86 7.11 -5.31
CA ILE A 58 -16.99 5.96 -5.62
C ILE A 58 -17.37 5.48 -7.03
N GLU A 59 -16.38 5.18 -7.87
CA GLU A 59 -16.59 4.47 -9.14
C GLU A 59 -15.84 3.15 -9.11
N ILE A 60 -16.55 2.04 -9.40
CA ILE A 60 -15.99 0.69 -9.42
C ILE A 60 -16.06 0.17 -10.84
N SER A 61 -14.90 0.00 -11.47
CA SER A 61 -14.77 -0.51 -12.84
C SER A 61 -14.38 -1.98 -12.80
N LEU A 62 -15.16 -2.86 -13.42
CA LEU A 62 -14.86 -4.28 -13.62
C LEU A 62 -14.30 -4.48 -15.03
N TYR A 63 -13.19 -5.21 -15.14
CA TYR A 63 -12.51 -5.55 -16.38
C TYR A 63 -12.45 -7.06 -16.60
N LYS A 64 -12.47 -7.48 -17.87
CA LYS A 64 -12.23 -8.87 -18.25
C LYS A 64 -10.74 -9.10 -18.44
N ILE A 65 -10.10 -9.72 -17.45
CA ILE A 65 -8.76 -10.27 -17.61
C ILE A 65 -8.80 -11.59 -18.39
N LYS A 66 -7.68 -11.97 -19.02
CA LYS A 66 -7.43 -13.35 -19.45
C LYS A 66 -6.73 -14.11 -18.32
N ASP A 67 -6.83 -15.43 -18.32
CA ASP A 67 -6.27 -16.28 -17.25
C ASP A 67 -4.74 -16.11 -17.07
N THR A 68 -4.04 -15.68 -18.11
CA THR A 68 -2.59 -15.39 -18.14
C THR A 68 -2.20 -14.00 -17.65
N ASP A 69 -3.13 -13.06 -17.56
CA ASP A 69 -2.82 -11.63 -17.49
C ASP A 69 -2.96 -11.12 -16.03
N SER A 70 -1.92 -10.47 -15.49
CA SER A 70 -1.96 -9.85 -14.15
C SER A 70 -2.84 -8.59 -14.11
N GLN A 71 -3.03 -7.94 -15.25
CA GLN A 71 -3.91 -6.78 -15.41
C GLN A 71 -4.25 -6.56 -16.89
N ASP A 72 -5.53 -6.48 -17.24
CA ASP A 72 -6.00 -5.97 -18.53
C ASP A 72 -7.10 -4.93 -18.26
N THR A 73 -6.75 -3.64 -18.29
CA THR A 73 -7.71 -2.54 -18.13
C THR A 73 -8.26 -2.03 -19.45
N THR A 74 -8.03 -2.72 -20.57
CA THR A 74 -8.56 -2.35 -21.88
C THR A 74 -9.99 -2.87 -22.09
N LYS A 75 -10.32 -4.01 -21.47
CA LYS A 75 -11.62 -4.70 -21.62
C LYS A 75 -12.57 -4.40 -20.46
N LEU A 76 -13.07 -3.17 -20.41
CA LEU A 76 -14.09 -2.76 -19.46
C LEU A 76 -15.38 -3.57 -19.67
N VAL A 77 -15.91 -4.15 -18.60
CA VAL A 77 -17.15 -4.92 -18.56
C VAL A 77 -18.29 -4.11 -17.93
N ARG A 78 -18.01 -3.40 -16.84
CA ARG A 78 -19.02 -2.62 -16.09
C ARG A 78 -18.38 -1.45 -15.34
N ILE A 79 -19.12 -0.36 -15.17
CA ILE A 79 -18.83 0.68 -14.18
C ILE A 79 -20.04 0.83 -13.27
N ASP A 80 -19.85 0.65 -11.97
CA ASP A 80 -20.83 1.02 -10.95
C ASP A 80 -20.45 2.39 -10.37
N ARG A 81 -21.41 3.33 -10.31
CA ARG A 81 -21.23 4.63 -9.66
C ARG A 81 -22.03 4.68 -8.37
N ILE A 82 -21.34 4.88 -7.25
CA ILE A 82 -21.95 4.94 -5.92
C ILE A 82 -21.90 6.40 -5.45
N LEU A 83 -23.10 6.99 -5.34
CA LEU A 83 -23.36 8.33 -4.79
C LEU A 83 -24.16 8.27 -3.48
N ASP A 84 -24.74 7.12 -3.14
CA ASP A 84 -25.51 6.95 -1.91
C ASP A 84 -24.60 7.04 -0.67
N VAL A 85 -24.99 7.90 0.27
CA VAL A 85 -24.22 8.22 1.48
C VAL A 85 -24.14 7.02 2.43
N LYS A 86 -25.13 6.12 2.46
CA LYS A 86 -25.06 4.91 3.30
C LYS A 86 -24.03 3.94 2.71
N LYS A 87 -24.09 3.66 1.41
CA LYS A 87 -23.14 2.79 0.71
C LYS A 87 -21.71 3.33 0.72
N ILE A 88 -21.53 4.66 0.70
CA ILE A 88 -20.22 5.31 0.91
C ILE A 88 -19.68 5.05 2.33
N LYS A 89 -20.53 5.05 3.37
CA LYS A 89 -20.14 4.68 4.75
C LYS A 89 -19.86 3.19 4.89
N GLU A 90 -20.63 2.32 4.24
CA GLU A 90 -20.34 0.87 4.23
C GLU A 90 -18.99 0.58 3.57
N PHE A 91 -18.65 1.30 2.49
CA PHE A 91 -17.32 1.24 1.88
C PHE A 91 -16.23 1.72 2.84
N ASP A 92 -16.47 2.78 3.62
CA ASP A 92 -15.54 3.27 4.65
C ASP A 92 -15.18 2.14 5.63
N SER A 93 -16.18 1.40 6.11
CA SER A 93 -16.01 0.28 7.04
C SER A 93 -15.28 -0.94 6.45
N LEU A 94 -15.19 -1.11 5.12
CA LEU A 94 -14.37 -2.17 4.51
C LEU A 94 -12.87 -2.03 4.87
N PHE A 95 -12.41 -0.81 5.16
CA PHE A 95 -11.01 -0.51 5.47
C PHE A 95 -10.68 -0.52 6.96
N ASP A 96 -11.65 -0.84 7.81
CA ASP A 96 -11.43 -1.13 9.23
C ASP A 96 -11.09 -2.64 9.43
N SER A 97 -11.00 -3.39 8.33
CA SER A 97 -10.49 -4.76 8.24
C SER A 97 -8.96 -4.86 8.40
N THR A 98 -8.41 -6.08 8.36
CA THR A 98 -6.97 -6.33 8.51
C THR A 98 -6.16 -5.69 7.39
N ARG A 99 -5.55 -4.53 7.68
CA ARG A 99 -4.49 -3.92 6.88
C ARG A 99 -3.25 -4.80 6.90
N ASN A 100 -2.75 -5.18 5.72
CA ASN A 100 -1.47 -5.87 5.56
C ASN A 100 -0.47 -4.99 4.80
N GLY A 101 0.67 -4.73 5.42
CA GLY A 101 1.76 -3.91 4.87
C GLY A 101 2.60 -4.59 3.77
N GLY A 102 2.27 -5.81 3.36
CA GLY A 102 2.90 -6.47 2.22
C GLY A 102 1.87 -7.17 1.32
N TYR A 103 1.98 -6.94 0.02
CA TYR A 103 1.23 -7.67 -1.00
C TYR A 103 2.20 -8.45 -1.91
N CYS A 104 1.78 -9.66 -2.32
CA CYS A 104 2.60 -10.57 -3.13
C CYS A 104 2.74 -10.11 -4.59
N CYS A 105 3.90 -10.39 -5.20
CA CYS A 105 4.42 -9.82 -6.46
C CYS A 105 3.56 -9.97 -7.73
N CYS A 106 2.50 -10.78 -7.73
CA CYS A 106 1.64 -11.01 -8.91
C CYS A 106 0.14 -10.89 -8.57
N PRO A 107 -0.45 -9.69 -8.48
CA PRO A 107 -1.90 -9.50 -8.42
C PRO A 107 -2.60 -9.84 -9.73
N GLN A 108 -3.88 -10.22 -9.66
CA GLN A 108 -4.83 -10.19 -10.78
C GLN A 108 -5.82 -9.03 -10.64
N THR A 109 -5.41 -7.85 -11.14
CA THR A 109 -6.23 -6.63 -11.09
C THR A 109 -7.34 -6.70 -12.14
N HIS A 110 -8.57 -6.92 -11.68
CA HIS A 110 -9.76 -6.97 -12.54
C HIS A 110 -10.92 -6.13 -12.01
N TYR A 111 -10.84 -5.57 -10.79
CA TYR A 111 -11.58 -4.34 -10.46
C TYR A 111 -10.61 -3.18 -10.19
N ILE A 112 -11.06 -1.97 -10.51
CA ILE A 112 -10.48 -0.71 -10.06
C ILE A 112 -11.53 0.05 -9.27
N ILE A 113 -11.13 0.62 -8.14
CA ILE A 113 -11.94 1.54 -7.34
C ILE A 113 -11.32 2.93 -7.42
N ASP A 114 -12.04 3.91 -7.94
CA ASP A 114 -11.66 5.32 -7.90
C ASP A 114 -12.53 6.07 -6.89
N LEU A 115 -11.88 6.74 -5.94
CA LEU A 115 -12.52 7.62 -4.95
C LEU A 115 -12.47 9.06 -5.43
N PHE A 116 -13.58 9.78 -5.33
CA PHE A 116 -13.69 11.16 -5.81
C PHE A 116 -14.21 12.11 -4.73
N LYS A 117 -13.79 13.37 -4.87
CA LYS A 117 -14.44 14.54 -4.28
C LYS A 117 -14.87 15.45 -5.42
N GLN A 118 -16.18 15.62 -5.61
CA GLN A 118 -16.77 16.28 -6.77
C GLN A 118 -16.22 15.66 -8.08
N LYS A 119 -15.50 16.44 -8.89
CA LYS A 119 -14.86 15.97 -10.14
C LYS A 119 -13.39 15.54 -9.97
N LYS A 120 -12.80 15.72 -8.78
CA LYS A 120 -11.39 15.39 -8.51
C LYS A 120 -11.26 13.96 -7.98
N ARG A 121 -10.47 13.12 -8.66
CA ARG A 121 -10.06 11.82 -8.10
C ARG A 121 -9.12 12.05 -6.92
N LEU A 122 -9.47 11.50 -5.77
CA LEU A 122 -8.68 11.49 -4.54
C LEU A 122 -7.67 10.33 -4.52
N LYS A 123 -8.14 9.12 -4.86
CA LYS A 123 -7.36 7.89 -4.76
C LYS A 123 -7.86 6.84 -5.74
N ARG A 124 -6.95 5.97 -6.18
CA ARG A 124 -7.24 4.74 -6.91
C ARG A 124 -6.77 3.53 -6.09
N PHE A 125 -7.56 2.47 -6.09
CA PHE A 125 -7.18 1.13 -5.66
C PHE A 125 -7.44 0.13 -6.78
N ASN A 126 -6.65 -0.93 -6.77
CA ASN A 126 -6.85 -2.12 -7.57
C ASN A 126 -7.44 -3.22 -6.66
N VAL A 127 -8.20 -4.15 -7.23
CA VAL A 127 -8.73 -5.31 -6.49
C VAL A 127 -8.43 -6.62 -7.20
N ASP A 128 -7.97 -7.59 -6.41
CA ASP A 128 -7.82 -9.00 -6.78
C ASP A 128 -8.73 -9.84 -5.90
N THR A 129 -9.56 -10.68 -6.54
CA THR A 129 -10.54 -11.57 -5.92
C THR A 129 -10.51 -12.97 -6.56
N LEU A 130 -9.49 -13.25 -7.37
CA LEU A 130 -9.37 -14.47 -8.16
C LEU A 130 -8.20 -15.32 -7.68
N ARG A 131 -7.09 -14.69 -7.27
CA ARG A 131 -5.85 -15.39 -6.93
C ARG A 131 -5.91 -16.19 -5.62
N VAL A 132 -6.70 -15.78 -4.64
CA VAL A 132 -6.85 -16.50 -3.37
C VAL A 132 -8.32 -16.72 -3.07
N LYS A 133 -8.66 -18.00 -2.87
CA LYS A 133 -10.00 -18.42 -2.50
C LYS A 133 -10.54 -17.65 -1.30
N ASP A 134 -11.82 -17.30 -1.35
CA ASP A 134 -12.61 -16.71 -0.25
C ASP A 134 -12.10 -15.34 0.25
N LYS A 135 -11.19 -14.66 -0.48
CA LYS A 135 -10.63 -13.34 -0.13
C LYS A 135 -10.69 -12.34 -1.29
N ALA A 136 -10.89 -11.07 -0.96
CA ALA A 136 -10.65 -9.95 -1.85
C ALA A 136 -9.53 -9.07 -1.25
N PHE A 137 -8.57 -8.69 -2.08
CA PHE A 137 -7.46 -7.81 -1.71
C PHE A 137 -7.65 -6.47 -2.41
N ILE A 138 -7.79 -5.40 -1.62
CA ILE A 138 -7.83 -4.02 -2.12
C ILE A 138 -6.45 -3.42 -1.86
N PHE A 139 -5.72 -3.04 -2.92
CA PHE A 139 -4.33 -2.57 -2.80
C PHE A 139 -4.05 -1.29 -3.58
N ASP A 140 -3.06 -0.54 -3.09
CA ASP A 140 -2.56 0.66 -3.74
C ASP A 140 -1.91 0.33 -5.10
N THR A 141 -1.87 1.30 -6.02
CA THR A 141 -1.22 1.12 -7.33
C THR A 141 0.30 0.93 -7.23
N SER A 142 0.89 1.22 -6.06
CA SER A 142 2.30 0.93 -5.72
C SER A 142 2.52 -0.46 -5.11
N TYR A 143 1.45 -1.24 -4.83
CA TYR A 143 1.48 -2.56 -4.19
C TYR A 143 2.05 -2.60 -2.74
N GLN A 144 2.35 -1.45 -2.14
CA GLN A 144 2.99 -1.34 -0.81
C GLN A 144 2.03 -1.49 0.39
N THR A 145 0.72 -1.51 0.16
CA THR A 145 -0.29 -1.71 1.21
C THR A 145 -1.49 -2.39 0.59
N SER A 146 -2.02 -3.39 1.29
CA SER A 146 -3.26 -4.07 0.95
C SER A 146 -4.19 -4.16 2.15
N TYR A 147 -5.49 -4.21 1.88
CA TYR A 147 -6.54 -4.54 2.83
C TYR A 147 -7.13 -5.88 2.39
N ILE A 148 -7.30 -6.80 3.34
CA ILE A 148 -7.80 -8.14 3.07
C ILE A 148 -9.20 -8.25 3.67
N ILE A 149 -10.21 -8.36 2.81
CA ILE A 149 -11.60 -8.60 3.22
C ILE A 149 -12.07 -9.98 2.76
N PRO A 150 -13.04 -10.60 3.45
CA PRO A 150 -13.71 -11.80 2.95
C PRO A 150 -14.38 -11.56 1.59
N LEU A 151 -14.31 -12.54 0.69
CA LEU A 151 -14.87 -12.41 -0.66
C LEU A 151 -16.39 -12.23 -0.66
N ASN A 152 -17.10 -12.84 0.30
CA ASN A 152 -18.55 -12.62 0.47
C ASN A 152 -18.87 -11.17 0.87
N VAL A 153 -18.06 -10.53 1.73
CA VAL A 153 -18.22 -9.11 2.09
C VAL A 153 -18.04 -8.21 0.86
N TRP A 154 -17.01 -8.47 0.05
CA TRP A 154 -16.82 -7.79 -1.24
C TRP A 154 -18.02 -8.00 -2.18
N ASN A 155 -18.42 -9.25 -2.39
CA ASN A 155 -19.51 -9.61 -3.30
C ASN A 155 -20.85 -8.99 -2.90
N ASN A 156 -21.16 -8.93 -1.59
CA ASN A 156 -22.36 -8.25 -1.09
C ASN A 156 -22.29 -6.75 -1.39
N PHE A 157 -21.16 -6.11 -1.04
CA PHE A 157 -20.95 -4.67 -1.30
C PHE A 157 -21.16 -4.29 -2.77
N ILE A 158 -20.61 -5.05 -3.72
CA ILE A 158 -20.80 -4.81 -5.17
C ILE A 158 -22.12 -5.36 -5.74
N SER A 159 -22.96 -6.02 -4.94
CA SER A 159 -24.28 -6.48 -5.38
C SER A 159 -25.33 -5.43 -5.11
N ASP A 160 -25.34 -4.84 -3.92
CA ASP A 160 -26.32 -3.79 -3.57
C ASP A 160 -26.10 -2.52 -4.42
N SER A 161 -24.85 -2.22 -4.79
CA SER A 161 -24.54 -1.10 -5.70
C SER A 161 -25.21 -1.26 -7.07
N ARG A 162 -25.32 -2.49 -7.58
CA ARG A 162 -26.00 -2.81 -8.85
C ARG A 162 -27.52 -2.65 -8.76
N VAL A 163 -28.12 -3.06 -7.64
CA VAL A 163 -29.57 -2.90 -7.40
C VAL A 163 -29.95 -1.42 -7.42
N ASN A 164 -29.16 -0.58 -6.75
CA ASN A 164 -29.43 0.85 -6.68
C ASN A 164 -29.11 1.60 -7.99
N ALA A 165 -28.14 1.13 -8.79
CA ALA A 165 -27.82 1.72 -10.09
C ALA A 165 -28.97 1.59 -11.11
N ASN A 166 -29.70 0.46 -11.09
CA ASN A 166 -30.84 0.23 -11.97
C ASN A 166 -32.06 1.10 -11.62
N ASN A 167 -32.21 1.51 -10.34
CA ASN A 167 -33.34 2.30 -9.86
C ASN A 167 -33.23 3.81 -10.16
N HIS A 168 -32.12 4.26 -10.74
CA HIS A 168 -31.88 5.67 -11.12
C HIS A 168 -31.89 5.92 -12.64
N LEU A 169 -32.42 4.97 -13.42
CA LEU A 169 -32.54 5.04 -14.89
C LEU A 169 -34.01 5.09 -15.37
N HIS A 170 -34.95 5.41 -14.48
CA HIS A 170 -36.37 5.63 -14.75
C HIS A 170 -36.80 7.05 -14.38
#